data_AF-A0A352KFD5-F1
#
_entry.id   AF-A0A352KFD5-F1
#
_cell.length_a   1.000
_cell.length_b   1.000
_cell.length_c   1.000
_cell.angle_alpha   90.00
_cell.angle_beta   90.00
_cell.angle_gamma   90.00
#
_symmetry.space_group_name_H-M   'P 1'
#
loop_
_entity.id
_entity.type
_entity.pdbx_description
1 polymer ?
#
loop_
_entity_poly.entity_id
_entity_poly.type
_entity_poly.pdbx_seq_one_letter_code
_entity_poly.pdbx_strand_id
1 'polypeptide(L)' 'PHEWMVCGGGRHNPVLMQMLARALSVPVFPVEVRGWRGDALEAEAFAYLAARSVLGLPLSLPETTGVSAAVTGGVLSPAF' A
#
# COMPACT_ATOMS: atom_id res chain seq x y z
N PRO A 1 -12.27 -6.85 -10.05
CA PRO A 1 -11.31 -7.39 -9.04
C PRO A 1 -11.88 -8.72 -8.51
N HIS A 2 -11.04 -9.59 -7.93
CA HIS A 2 -11.50 -10.84 -7.31
C HIS A 2 -11.82 -10.69 -5.81
N GLU A 3 -11.17 -9.74 -5.14
CA GLU A 3 -11.34 -9.45 -3.71
C GLU A 3 -10.85 -8.03 -3.39
N TRP A 4 -11.18 -7.55 -2.20
CA TRP A 4 -10.68 -6.33 -1.59
C TRP A 4 -9.90 -6.66 -0.31
N MET A 5 -8.71 -6.08 -0.18
CA MET A 5 -7.84 -6.23 0.98
C MET A 5 -7.74 -4.89 1.71
N VAL A 6 -8.16 -4.83 2.96
CA VAL A 6 -8.27 -3.59 3.74
C VAL A 6 -7.11 -3.49 4.72
N CYS A 7 -6.32 -2.41 4.62
CA CYS A 7 -5.24 -2.04 5.53
C CYS A 7 -5.59 -0.78 6.34
N GLY A 8 -4.66 -0.32 7.20
CA GLY A 8 -4.85 0.86 8.02
C GLY A 8 -5.85 0.66 9.17
N GLY A 9 -6.01 1.65 10.04
CA GLY A 9 -6.81 1.51 11.27
C GLY A 9 -8.29 1.19 11.03
N GLY A 10 -8.84 1.61 9.87
CA GLY A 10 -10.25 1.37 9.51
C GLY A 10 -10.62 -0.11 9.42
N ARG A 11 -9.68 -1.00 9.10
CA ARG A 11 -9.93 -2.46 9.03
C ARG A 11 -10.35 -3.07 10.37
N HIS A 12 -10.01 -2.42 11.49
CA HIS A 12 -10.41 -2.83 12.84
C HIS A 12 -11.84 -2.42 13.20
N ASN A 13 -12.48 -1.56 12.39
CA ASN A 13 -13.85 -1.13 12.63
C ASN A 13 -14.85 -2.15 12.02
N PRO A 14 -15.55 -2.94 12.85
CA PRO A 14 -16.43 -3.99 12.34
C PRO A 14 -17.65 -3.44 11.58
N VAL A 15 -18.14 -2.25 11.94
CA VAL A 15 -19.27 -1.62 11.24
C VAL A 15 -18.83 -1.19 9.84
N LEU A 16 -17.67 -0.54 9.73
CA LEU A 16 -17.12 -0.11 8.45
C LEU A 16 -16.86 -1.32 7.52
N MET A 17 -16.24 -2.39 8.05
CA MET A 17 -15.97 -3.60 7.27
C MET A 17 -17.26 -4.28 6.79
N GLN A 18 -18.31 -4.31 7.61
CA GLN A 18 -19.63 -4.81 7.19
C GLN A 18 -20.27 -3.94 6.11
N MET A 19 -20.16 -2.61 6.22
CA MET A 19 -20.66 -1.68 5.21
C MET A 19 -19.93 -1.88 3.88
N LEU A 20 -18.60 -2.01 3.89
CA LEU A 20 -17.81 -2.32 2.70
C LEU A 20 -18.22 -3.65 2.08
N ALA A 21 -18.37 -4.70 2.89
CA ALA A 21 -18.79 -6.03 2.42
C ALA A 21 -20.21 -6.04 1.81
N ARG A 22 -21.11 -5.15 2.25
CA ARG A 22 -22.45 -5.00 1.65
C ARG A 22 -22.44 -4.16 0.37
N ALA A 23 -21.56 -3.17 0.28
CA ALA A 23 -21.51 -2.23 -0.84
C ALA A 23 -20.71 -2.78 -2.04
N LEU A 24 -19.74 -3.66 -1.80
CA LEU A 24 -18.83 -4.17 -2.82
C LEU A 24 -19.29 -5.55 -3.30
N SER A 25 -19.20 -5.80 -4.61
CA SER A 25 -19.69 -7.04 -5.25
C SER A 25 -18.76 -8.25 -5.10
N VAL A 26 -17.62 -8.08 -4.44
CA VAL A 26 -16.62 -9.15 -4.23
C VAL A 26 -16.14 -9.15 -2.78
N PRO A 27 -15.57 -10.27 -2.28
CA PRO A 27 -15.20 -10.40 -0.88
C PRO A 27 -14.28 -9.30 -0.38
N VAL A 28 -14.45 -8.93 0.89
CA VAL A 28 -13.64 -7.91 1.59
C VAL A 28 -12.98 -8.57 2.79
N PHE A 29 -11.66 -8.50 2.86
CA PHE A 29 -10.87 -9.09 3.95
C PHE A 29 -9.91 -8.07 4.55
N PRO A 30 -9.61 -8.17 5.86
CA PRO A 30 -8.45 -7.49 6.42
C PRO A 30 -7.16 -8.12 5.85
N VAL A 31 -6.11 -7.33 5.63
CA VAL A 31 -4.85 -7.81 5.04
C VAL A 31 -4.16 -8.94 5.82
N GLU A 32 -4.50 -9.10 7.10
CA GLU A 32 -4.01 -10.18 7.97
C GLU A 32 -4.33 -11.59 7.46
N VAL A 33 -5.38 -11.78 6.64
CA VAL A 33 -5.67 -13.10 6.04
C VAL A 33 -4.58 -13.55 5.06
N ARG A 34 -3.73 -12.62 4.59
CA ARG A 34 -2.55 -12.88 3.77
C ARG A 34 -1.25 -12.89 4.59
N GLY A 35 -1.33 -12.81 5.91
CA GLY A 35 -0.19 -12.74 6.82
C GLY A 35 0.50 -11.36 6.86
N TRP A 36 -0.15 -10.32 6.32
CA TRP A 36 0.42 -8.98 6.31
C TRP A 36 0.14 -8.24 7.62
N ARG A 37 1.02 -7.30 7.95
CA ARG A 37 0.91 -6.46 9.16
C ARG A 37 0.18 -5.16 8.84
N GLY A 38 -1.14 -5.17 8.89
CA GLY A 38 -1.94 -4.03 8.39
C GLY A 38 -1.70 -2.69 9.11
N ASP A 39 -1.19 -2.70 10.36
CA ASP A 39 -0.83 -1.49 11.10
C ASP A 39 0.56 -0.94 10.71
N ALA A 40 1.42 -1.78 10.14
CA ALA A 40 2.78 -1.40 9.74
C ALA A 40 2.89 -1.17 8.22
N LEU A 41 1.85 -1.48 7.45
CA LEU A 41 1.92 -1.56 5.99
C LEU A 41 2.39 -0.25 5.34
N GLU A 42 1.95 0.90 5.84
CA GLU A 42 2.40 2.21 5.33
C GLU A 42 3.90 2.45 5.61
N ALA A 43 4.38 2.08 6.80
CA ALA A 43 5.80 2.20 7.15
C ALA A 43 6.66 1.22 6.32
N GLU A 44 6.18 0.00 6.11
CA GLU A 44 6.82 -1.00 5.24
C GLU A 44 6.85 -0.54 3.77
N ALA A 45 5.80 0.14 3.29
CA ALA A 45 5.78 0.75 1.97
C ALA A 45 6.85 1.85 1.82
N PHE A 46 7.02 2.72 2.82
CA PHE A 46 8.11 3.70 2.81
C PHE A 46 9.49 3.05 2.81
N ALA A 47 9.69 1.98 3.60
CA ALA A 47 10.93 1.22 3.59
C ALA A 47 11.22 0.61 2.21
N TYR A 48 10.20 0.07 1.54
CA TYR A 48 10.31 -0.42 0.17
C TYR A 48 10.67 0.69 -0.83
N LEU A 49 10.06 1.87 -0.73
CA LEU A 49 10.42 3.02 -1.55
C LEU A 49 11.86 3.49 -1.32
N ALA A 50 12.32 3.50 -0.06
CA ALA A 50 13.70 3.84 0.28
C ALA A 50 14.70 2.85 -0.34
N ALA A 51 14.45 1.55 -0.22
CA ALA A 51 15.29 0.52 -0.83
C ALA A 51 15.39 0.69 -2.36
N ARG A 52 14.25 0.98 -3.01
CA ARG A 52 14.21 1.25 -4.45
C ARG A 52 14.93 2.53 -4.85
N SER A 53 14.82 3.59 -4.05
CA SER A 53 15.54 4.86 -4.28
C SER A 53 17.06 4.62 -4.32
N VAL A 54 17.60 3.90 -3.33
CA VAL A 54 19.03 3.54 -3.26
C VAL A 54 19.47 2.69 -4.46
N LEU A 55 18.59 1.83 -4.97
CA LEU A 55 18.84 0.99 -6.14
C LEU A 55 18.54 1.70 -7.49
N GLY A 56 18.12 2.97 -7.48
CA GLY A 56 17.74 3.70 -8.69
C GLY A 56 16.49 3.16 -9.40
N LEU A 57 15.66 2.38 -8.70
CA LEU A 57 14.46 1.75 -9.26
C LEU A 57 13.24 2.68 -9.23
N PRO A 58 12.26 2.50 -10.14
CA PRO A 58 11.08 3.37 -10.19
C PRO A 58 10.26 3.37 -8.89
N LEU A 59 9.91 4.54 -8.38
CA LEU A 59 9.02 4.72 -7.22
C LEU A 59 7.60 5.10 -7.64
N SER A 60 7.48 5.73 -8.81
CA SER A 60 6.23 6.20 -9.38
C SER A 60 6.03 5.61 -10.76
N LEU A 61 4.79 5.26 -11.08
CA LEU A 61 4.40 4.63 -12.34
C LEU A 61 3.29 5.46 -13.00
N PRO A 62 3.20 5.46 -14.35
CA PRO A 62 2.13 6.16 -15.05
C PRO A 62 0.73 5.82 -14.53
N GLU A 63 0.51 4.54 -14.19
CA GLU A 63 -0.79 4.02 -13.74
C GLU A 63 -1.16 4.45 -12.31
N THR A 64 -0.20 4.92 -11.51
CA THR A 64 -0.44 5.33 -10.12
C THR A 64 -0.54 6.85 -9.95
N THR A 65 0.31 7.62 -10.63
CA THR A 65 0.40 9.09 -10.45
C THR A 65 0.25 9.91 -11.73
N GLY A 66 0.23 9.28 -12.91
CA GLY A 66 0.13 9.97 -14.20
C GLY A 66 1.45 10.51 -14.76
N VAL A 67 2.61 10.14 -14.21
CA VAL A 67 3.92 10.44 -14.80
C VAL A 67 4.04 9.85 -16.21
N SER A 68 4.79 10.50 -17.11
CA SER A 68 4.88 10.08 -18.53
C SER A 68 5.66 8.78 -18.76
N ALA A 69 6.53 8.40 -17.83
CA ALA A 69 7.24 7.14 -17.80
C ALA A 69 7.52 6.75 -16.33
N ALA A 70 7.89 5.50 -16.07
CA ALA A 70 8.28 5.06 -14.73
C ALA A 70 9.50 5.86 -14.24
N VAL A 71 9.41 6.49 -13.06
CA VAL A 71 10.46 7.37 -12.53
C VAL A 71 10.92 6.95 -11.14
N THR A 72 12.23 7.06 -10.92
CA THR A 72 12.83 6.99 -9.57
C THR A 72 12.57 8.29 -8.79
N GLY A 73 12.99 8.34 -7.53
CA GLY A 73 12.88 9.52 -6.68
C GLY A 73 13.55 9.32 -5.33
N GLY A 74 13.26 10.21 -4.39
CA GLY A 74 13.89 10.24 -3.07
C GLY A 74 15.25 10.92 -3.06
N VAL A 75 15.69 11.37 -1.88
CA VAL A 75 17.01 11.96 -1.65
C VAL A 75 17.67 11.17 -0.53
N LEU A 76 18.81 10.57 -0.82
CA LEU A 76 19.61 9.86 0.18
C LEU A 76 20.31 10.89 1.07
N SER A 77 19.92 10.92 2.35
CA SER A 77 20.71 11.60 3.39
C SER A 77 21.68 10.59 3.99
N PRO A 78 23.00 10.71 3.76
CA PRO A 78 23.97 9.79 4.34
C PRO A 78 24.00 9.92 5.86
N ALA A 79 24.33 8.82 6.55
CA ALA A 79 24.69 8.88 7.96
C ALA A 79 26.02 9.65 8.10
N PHE A 80 26.10 10.49 9.13
CA PHE A 80 27.31 11.25 9.47
C PHE A 80 28.40 10.35 10.06
#